data_AF-A0A0L0T185-F1
#
_entry.id   AF-A0A0L0T185-F1
#
_cell.length_a   1.000
_cell.length_b   1.000
_cell.length_c   1.000
_cell.angle_alpha   90.00
_cell.angle_beta   90.00
_cell.angle_gamma   90.00
#
_symmetry.space_group_name_H-M   'P 1'
#
loop_
_entity.id
_entity.type
_entity.pdbx_description
1 polymer ?
#
loop_
_entity_poly.entity_id
_entity_poly.type
_entity_poly.pdbx_seq_one_letter_code
_entity_poly.pdbx_strand_id
1 'polypeptide(L)'
;MKTTGNGVEIVVPGSDLLVSRTAFKNNQSRYSINQRPASYVQVTTLLKSKGVDLTHQRFLILQGEVESIAQMKPKGTSDSDEGLLEYLEDIIGTAQYKDPIEAAQRDLDAIDDLRHEKLARVKLVEQELARLQDAKDAAEAYLAREAEMRRMQAKLYRHMVDKHTRASGLARTTLTNSQARLVELDEARAPTCKSTTPT
;
A
#
# COMPACT_ATOMS: atom_id res chain seq x y z
N MET A 1 28.48 -27.56 -39.18
CA MET A 1 29.63 -27.39 -40.10
C MET A 1 30.84 -28.07 -39.46
N LYS A 2 31.51 -28.97 -40.17
CA LYS A 2 32.83 -29.48 -39.77
C LYS A 2 33.81 -29.08 -40.88
N THR A 3 34.74 -28.18 -40.57
CA THR A 3 35.75 -27.71 -41.50
C THR A 3 36.93 -28.68 -41.48
N THR A 4 37.23 -29.29 -42.63
CA THR A 4 38.52 -29.95 -42.88
C THR A 4 39.37 -28.95 -43.67
N GLY A 5 40.64 -28.81 -43.28
CA GLY A 5 41.51 -27.65 -43.54
C GLY A 5 41.94 -27.34 -44.99
N ASN A 6 41.10 -27.54 -46.01
CA ASN A 6 41.41 -27.21 -47.40
C ASN A 6 40.37 -26.31 -48.11
N GLY A 7 39.47 -25.64 -47.39
CA GLY A 7 38.54 -24.65 -47.98
C GLY A 7 37.49 -25.22 -48.96
N VAL A 8 37.46 -26.54 -49.17
CA VAL A 8 36.41 -27.21 -49.93
C VAL A 8 35.26 -27.51 -48.98
N GLU A 9 34.17 -26.76 -49.10
CA GLU A 9 32.94 -27.01 -48.36
C GLU A 9 32.31 -28.34 -48.81
N ILE A 10 32.26 -29.30 -47.89
CA ILE A 10 31.56 -30.57 -48.12
C ILE A 10 30.08 -30.31 -47.87
N VAL A 11 29.30 -30.14 -48.93
CA VAL A 11 27.84 -30.11 -48.85
C VAL A 11 27.38 -31.46 -48.30
N VAL A 12 26.64 -31.44 -47.19
CA VAL A 12 26.12 -32.67 -46.58
C VAL A 12 25.04 -33.23 -47.51
N PRO A 13 25.11 -34.51 -47.91
CA PRO A 13 24.08 -35.10 -48.77
C PRO A 13 22.69 -34.93 -48.15
N GLY A 14 21.75 -34.35 -48.92
CA GLY A 14 20.38 -34.08 -48.46
C GLY A 14 20.18 -32.79 -47.67
N SER A 15 21.19 -31.90 -47.59
CA SER A 15 21.05 -30.59 -46.94
C SER A 15 20.47 -29.48 -47.81
N ASP A 16 20.15 -29.77 -49.08
CA ASP A 16 19.68 -28.77 -50.03
C ASP A 16 18.29 -28.25 -49.64
N LEU A 17 18.15 -26.92 -49.64
CA LEU A 17 16.88 -26.24 -49.39
C LEU A 17 16.46 -25.49 -50.65
N LEU A 18 15.39 -25.94 -51.29
CA LEU A 18 14.83 -25.27 -52.48
C LEU A 18 13.65 -24.38 -52.08
N VAL A 19 13.87 -23.07 -52.07
CA VAL A 19 12.80 -22.07 -51.91
C VAL A 19 12.46 -21.49 -53.29
N SER A 20 11.19 -21.50 -53.65
CA SER A 20 10.70 -21.01 -54.94
C SER A 20 9.52 -20.07 -54.75
N ARG A 21 9.48 -18.99 -55.54
CA ARG A 21 8.37 -18.05 -55.63
C ARG A 21 7.88 -18.00 -57.08
N THR A 22 6.61 -18.27 -57.30
CA THR A 22 5.97 -18.17 -58.61
C THR A 22 4.99 -17.00 -58.60
N ALA A 23 5.23 -16.00 -59.44
CA ALA A 23 4.31 -14.88 -59.65
C ALA A 23 3.42 -15.16 -60.87
N PHE A 24 2.11 -15.03 -60.69
CA PHE A 24 1.10 -15.25 -61.72
C PHE A 24 0.64 -13.91 -62.30
N LYS A 25 0.15 -13.91 -63.56
CA LYS A 25 -0.38 -12.71 -64.24
C LYS A 25 -1.60 -12.08 -63.54
N ASN A 26 -2.25 -12.82 -62.64
CA ASN A 26 -3.36 -12.34 -61.82
C ASN A 26 -2.90 -11.60 -60.55
N ASN A 27 -1.67 -11.10 -60.50
CA ASN A 27 -1.03 -10.45 -59.34
C ASN A 27 -0.93 -11.32 -58.08
N GLN A 28 -1.16 -12.63 -58.18
CA GLN A 28 -0.95 -13.55 -57.07
C GLN A 28 0.47 -14.11 -57.09
N SER A 29 1.03 -14.33 -55.89
CA SER A 29 2.31 -15.03 -55.71
C SER A 29 2.07 -16.30 -54.91
N ARG A 30 2.72 -17.41 -55.30
CA ARG A 30 2.76 -18.66 -54.54
C ARG A 30 4.20 -18.95 -54.12
N TYR A 31 4.37 -19.35 -52.87
CA TYR A 31 5.65 -19.81 -52.35
C TYR A 31 5.65 -21.34 -52.22
N SER A 32 6.83 -21.94 -52.39
CA SER A 32 7.02 -23.38 -52.20
C SER A 32 8.38 -23.69 -51.59
N ILE A 33 8.38 -24.66 -50.66
CA ILE A 33 9.57 -25.20 -49.99
C ILE A 33 9.72 -26.65 -50.44
N ASN A 34 10.84 -26.99 -51.08
CA ASN A 34 11.09 -28.33 -51.63
C ASN A 34 9.90 -28.84 -52.48
N GLN A 35 9.42 -27.97 -53.37
CA GLN A 35 8.27 -28.18 -54.27
C GLN A 35 6.89 -28.33 -53.59
N ARG A 36 6.81 -28.23 -52.26
CA ARG A 36 5.53 -28.23 -51.53
C ARG A 36 5.02 -26.80 -51.36
N PRO A 37 3.72 -26.54 -51.58
CA PRO A 37 3.15 -25.20 -51.39
C PRO A 37 3.30 -24.78 -49.92
N ALA A 38 3.74 -23.55 -49.71
CA ALA A 38 3.95 -22.95 -48.39
C ALA A 38 3.47 -21.50 -48.37
N SER A 39 3.12 -20.99 -47.20
CA SER A 39 2.84 -19.56 -47.01
C SER A 39 4.13 -18.76 -46.83
N TYR A 40 4.05 -17.44 -47.05
CA TYR A 40 5.18 -16.54 -46.76
C TYR A 40 5.67 -16.69 -45.31
N VAL A 41 4.75 -16.76 -44.35
CA VAL A 41 5.06 -16.92 -42.91
C VAL A 41 5.82 -18.21 -42.64
N GLN A 42 5.46 -19.32 -43.32
CA GLN A 42 6.16 -20.59 -43.17
C GLN A 42 7.58 -20.53 -43.75
N VAL A 43 7.75 -19.87 -44.90
CA VAL A 43 9.07 -19.65 -45.53
C VAL A 43 9.95 -18.77 -44.64
N THR A 44 9.44 -17.65 -44.14
CA THR A 44 10.20 -16.74 -43.27
C THR A 44 10.57 -17.40 -41.96
N THR A 45 9.65 -18.17 -41.35
CA THR A 45 9.93 -18.91 -40.11
C THR A 45 11.01 -19.96 -40.32
N LEU A 46 10.96 -20.70 -41.44
CA LEU A 46 11.99 -21.68 -41.78
C LEU A 46 13.35 -21.02 -41.99
N LEU A 47 13.42 -19.93 -42.74
CA LEU A 47 14.66 -19.21 -42.99
C LEU A 47 15.21 -18.57 -41.71
N LYS A 48 14.35 -18.01 -40.86
CA LYS A 48 14.72 -17.48 -39.55
C LYS A 48 15.32 -18.56 -38.64
N SER A 49 14.77 -19.78 -38.66
CA SER A 49 15.36 -20.93 -37.93
C SER A 49 16.76 -21.33 -38.42
N LYS A 50 17.12 -20.94 -39.65
CA LYS A 50 18.44 -21.16 -40.26
C LYS A 50 19.35 -19.93 -40.17
N GLY A 51 18.92 -18.87 -39.48
CA GLY A 51 19.69 -17.64 -39.30
C GLY A 51 19.56 -16.62 -40.43
N VAL A 52 18.63 -16.82 -41.37
CA VAL A 52 18.35 -15.86 -42.45
C VAL A 52 17.08 -15.10 -42.11
N ASP A 53 17.21 -13.84 -41.70
CA ASP A 53 16.07 -12.98 -41.41
C ASP A 53 15.67 -12.16 -42.64
N LEU A 54 14.45 -12.36 -43.11
CA LEU A 54 13.85 -11.62 -44.22
C LEU A 54 13.04 -10.41 -43.73
N THR A 55 12.82 -10.27 -42.42
CA THR A 55 11.92 -9.26 -41.85
C THR A 55 12.53 -7.86 -41.95
N HIS A 56 13.82 -7.73 -41.64
CA HIS A 56 14.51 -6.44 -41.58
C HIS A 56 15.49 -6.17 -42.73
N GLN A 57 15.43 -6.94 -43.83
CA GLN A 57 16.29 -6.81 -45.03
C GLN A 57 17.82 -6.65 -44.78
N ARG A 58 18.32 -6.98 -43.58
CA ARG A 58 19.69 -6.63 -43.12
C ARG A 58 20.82 -7.38 -43.80
N PHE A 59 20.51 -8.43 -44.56
CA PHE A 59 21.48 -9.21 -45.32
C PHE A 59 21.67 -8.67 -46.74
N LEU A 60 20.75 -7.83 -47.23
CA LEU A 60 20.88 -7.16 -48.51
C LEU A 60 21.69 -5.88 -48.27
N ILE A 61 22.71 -5.67 -49.09
CA ILE A 61 23.44 -4.41 -49.15
C ILE A 61 23.27 -3.91 -50.57
N LEU A 62 22.34 -2.98 -50.74
CA LEU A 62 22.05 -2.35 -52.02
C LEU A 62 22.92 -1.10 -52.21
N GLN A 63 23.24 -0.81 -53.46
CA GLN A 63 23.95 0.42 -53.82
C GLN A 63 23.07 1.62 -53.45
N GLY A 64 23.53 2.44 -52.50
CA GLY A 64 22.79 3.59 -51.94
C GLY A 64 22.38 3.43 -50.48
N GLU A 65 22.28 2.20 -49.95
CA GLU A 65 21.94 2.00 -48.52
C GLU A 65 23.05 2.50 -47.59
N VAL A 66 24.31 2.35 -47.99
CA VAL A 66 25.46 2.87 -47.22
C VAL A 66 25.41 4.40 -47.11
N GLU A 67 25.00 5.09 -48.17
CA GLU A 67 24.82 6.55 -48.15
C GLU A 67 23.64 6.96 -47.28
N SER A 68 22.53 6.22 -47.36
CA SER A 68 21.36 6.44 -46.51
C SER A 68 21.71 6.30 -45.04
N ILE A 69 22.45 5.23 -44.65
CA ILE A 69 22.88 5.02 -43.26
C ILE A 69 23.82 6.14 -42.79
N ALA A 70 24.75 6.57 -43.64
CA ALA A 70 25.67 7.67 -43.33
C ALA A 70 24.97 9.02 -43.16
N GLN A 71 23.79 9.19 -43.76
CA GLN A 71 22.96 10.39 -43.67
C GLN A 71 21.91 10.32 -42.56
N MET A 72 21.73 9.17 -41.89
CA MET A 72 20.81 9.06 -40.77
C MET A 72 21.22 9.99 -39.63
N LYS A 73 20.24 10.66 -39.03
CA LYS A 73 20.46 11.46 -37.83
C LYS A 73 20.79 10.53 -36.66
N PRO A 74 21.55 11.00 -35.65
CA PRO A 74 21.85 10.20 -34.46
C PRO A 74 20.60 9.69 -33.72
N LYS A 75 19.50 10.45 -33.77
CA LYS A 75 18.19 10.09 -33.21
C LYS A 75 17.08 10.57 -34.15
N GLY A 76 16.04 9.77 -34.31
CA GLY A 76 14.84 10.16 -35.04
C GLY A 76 14.19 11.39 -34.43
N THR A 77 13.83 12.38 -35.26
CA THR A 77 13.14 13.59 -34.80
C THR A 77 11.63 13.40 -34.68
N SER A 78 11.09 12.38 -35.33
CA SER A 78 9.66 12.10 -35.44
C SER A 78 9.47 10.61 -35.69
N ASP A 79 8.33 10.03 -35.32
CA ASP A 79 8.05 8.59 -35.43
C ASP A 79 8.18 8.03 -36.86
N SER A 80 8.19 8.90 -37.86
CA SER A 80 8.35 8.55 -39.28
C SER A 80 9.77 8.71 -39.81
N ASP A 81 10.67 9.32 -39.05
CA ASP A 81 12.07 9.58 -39.42
C ASP A 81 12.95 8.71 -38.54
N GLU A 82 13.27 7.50 -39.00
CA GLU A 82 14.05 6.51 -38.26
C GLU A 82 15.52 6.98 -38.19
N GLY A 83 16.03 7.19 -36.97
CA GLY A 83 17.41 7.56 -36.75
C GLY A 83 18.32 6.34 -36.58
N LEU A 84 19.61 6.62 -36.41
CA LEU A 84 20.61 5.58 -36.20
C LEU A 84 20.39 4.81 -34.89
N LEU A 85 19.89 5.48 -33.85
CA LEU A 85 19.59 4.83 -32.58
C LEU A 85 18.45 3.82 -32.72
N GLU A 86 17.35 4.22 -33.35
CA GLU A 86 16.20 3.36 -33.60
C GLU A 86 16.60 2.15 -34.46
N TYR A 87 17.44 2.38 -35.48
CA TYR A 87 18.02 1.33 -36.29
C TYR A 87 18.87 0.32 -35.47
N LEU A 88 19.69 0.82 -34.52
CA LEU A 88 20.47 -0.04 -33.63
C LEU A 88 19.59 -0.79 -32.62
N GLU A 89 18.54 -0.15 -32.11
CA GLU A 89 17.56 -0.78 -31.21
C GLU A 89 16.81 -1.92 -31.90
N ASP A 90 16.48 -1.74 -33.17
CA ASP A 90 15.89 -2.79 -34.00
C ASP A 90 16.90 -3.93 -34.23
N ILE A 91 18.19 -3.62 -34.45
CA ILE A 91 19.25 -4.62 -34.58
C ILE A 91 19.36 -5.51 -33.34
N ILE A 92 19.36 -4.89 -32.16
CA ILE A 92 19.49 -5.58 -30.88
C ILE A 92 18.16 -6.24 -30.48
N GLY A 93 17.03 -5.73 -30.98
CA GLY A 93 15.68 -6.17 -30.62
C GLY A 93 15.16 -5.53 -29.34
N THR A 94 15.72 -4.38 -28.93
CA THR A 94 15.27 -3.64 -27.73
C THR A 94 14.08 -2.73 -27.99
N ALA A 95 13.75 -2.46 -29.25
CA ALA A 95 12.63 -1.60 -29.65
C ALA A 95 11.29 -2.02 -28.99
N GLN A 96 11.05 -3.33 -28.83
CA GLN A 96 9.84 -3.87 -28.20
C GLN A 96 9.65 -3.48 -26.72
N TYR A 97 10.72 -3.07 -26.03
CA TYR A 97 10.67 -2.69 -24.61
C TYR A 97 10.42 -1.19 -24.40
N LYS A 98 10.54 -0.37 -25.44
CA LYS A 98 10.38 1.08 -25.33
C LYS A 98 8.97 1.46 -24.85
N ASP A 99 7.95 0.98 -25.55
CA ASP A 99 6.54 1.26 -25.21
C ASP A 99 6.14 0.82 -23.78
N PRO A 100 6.43 -0.42 -23.33
CA PRO A 100 6.07 -0.82 -21.98
C PRO A 100 6.86 -0.07 -20.89
N ILE A 101 8.12 0.31 -21.16
CA ILE A 101 8.90 1.14 -20.22
C ILE A 101 8.28 2.53 -20.10
N GLU A 102 7.97 3.18 -21.22
CA GLU A 102 7.34 4.49 -21.21
C GLU A 102 5.96 4.47 -20.54
N ALA A 103 5.16 3.42 -20.77
CA ALA A 103 3.88 3.25 -20.09
C ALA A 103 4.05 3.08 -18.58
N ALA A 104 4.95 2.20 -18.14
CA ALA A 104 5.24 1.99 -16.73
C ALA A 104 5.78 3.24 -16.04
N GLN A 105 6.57 4.05 -16.76
CA GLN A 105 7.09 5.30 -16.24
C GLN A 105 5.99 6.35 -16.05
N ARG A 106 5.05 6.48 -17.01
CA ARG A 106 3.87 7.34 -16.85
C ARG A 106 3.00 6.93 -15.66
N ASP A 107 2.80 5.62 -15.46
CA ASP A 107 2.03 5.09 -14.34
C ASP A 107 2.73 5.37 -12.99
N LEU A 108 4.06 5.22 -12.95
CA LEU A 108 4.87 5.50 -11.77
C LEU A 108 4.77 6.97 -11.38
N ASP A 109 4.92 7.88 -12.34
CA ASP A 109 4.81 9.32 -12.11
C ASP A 109 3.42 9.69 -11.54
N ALA A 110 2.35 9.12 -12.10
CA ALA A 110 0.99 9.36 -11.61
C ALA A 110 0.75 8.86 -10.17
N ILE A 111 1.32 7.70 -9.81
CA ILE A 111 1.23 7.15 -8.46
C ILE A 111 2.06 7.99 -7.48
N ASP A 112 3.24 8.45 -7.90
CA ASP A 112 4.10 9.28 -7.06
C ASP A 112 3.47 10.65 -6.79
N ASP A 113 2.80 11.26 -7.76
CA ASP A 113 2.04 12.49 -7.54
C ASP A 113 0.92 12.30 -6.49
N LEU A 114 0.14 11.23 -6.61
CA LEU A 114 -0.90 10.90 -5.64
C LEU A 114 -0.32 10.66 -4.24
N ARG A 115 0.81 9.93 -4.18
CA ARG A 115 1.51 9.67 -2.92
C ARG A 115 1.99 10.97 -2.28
N HIS A 116 2.56 11.88 -3.05
CA HIS A 116 3.00 13.18 -2.56
C HIS A 116 1.84 13.99 -1.98
N GLU A 117 0.69 14.03 -2.66
CA GLU A 117 -0.52 14.69 -2.16
C GLU A 117 -0.97 14.10 -0.81
N LYS A 118 -1.07 12.77 -0.71
CA LYS A 118 -1.51 12.11 0.53
C LYS A 118 -0.51 12.32 1.66
N LEU A 119 0.80 12.21 1.39
CA LEU A 119 1.83 12.45 2.40
C LEU A 119 1.82 13.89 2.90
N ALA A 120 1.62 14.88 2.02
CA ALA A 120 1.49 16.27 2.43
C ALA A 120 0.29 16.47 3.37
N ARG A 121 -0.86 15.85 3.05
CA ARG A 121 -2.07 15.91 3.89
C ARG A 121 -1.85 15.26 5.26
N VAL A 122 -1.21 14.09 5.31
CA VAL A 122 -0.94 13.40 6.58
C VAL A 122 0.00 14.24 7.46
N LYS A 123 1.08 14.77 6.88
CA LYS A 123 2.03 15.63 7.61
C LYS A 123 1.36 16.87 8.20
N LEU A 124 0.42 17.48 7.47
CA LEU A 124 -0.34 18.62 7.99
C LEU A 124 -1.16 18.23 9.24
N VAL A 125 -1.89 17.11 9.16
CA VAL A 125 -2.71 16.62 10.27
C VAL A 125 -1.85 16.21 11.47
N GLU A 126 -0.70 15.57 11.24
CA GLU A 126 0.25 15.21 12.30
C GLU A 126 0.76 16.46 13.04
N GLN A 127 1.08 17.54 12.32
CA GLN A 127 1.49 18.81 12.92
C GLN A 127 0.37 19.45 13.74
N GLU A 128 -0.87 19.45 13.23
CA GLU A 128 -2.03 19.98 13.96
C GLU A 128 -2.33 19.18 15.23
N LEU A 129 -2.24 17.85 15.15
CA LEU A 129 -2.41 16.95 16.30
C LEU A 129 -1.34 17.23 17.36
N ALA A 130 -0.07 17.31 16.96
CA ALA A 130 1.03 17.62 17.86
C ALA A 130 0.84 18.97 18.56
N ARG A 131 0.34 19.98 17.85
CA ARG A 131 0.03 21.30 18.43
C ARG A 131 -1.08 21.26 19.49
N LEU A 132 -2.06 20.37 19.35
CA LEU A 132 -3.20 20.26 20.27
C LEU A 132 -2.91 19.36 21.48
N GLN A 133 -1.87 18.53 21.41
CA GLN A 133 -1.52 17.57 22.45
C GLN A 133 -1.29 18.23 23.82
N ASP A 134 -0.50 19.30 23.87
CA ASP A 134 -0.19 19.99 25.13
C ASP A 134 -1.45 20.56 25.82
N ALA A 135 -2.36 21.14 25.05
CA ALA A 135 -3.61 21.69 25.56
C ALA A 135 -4.54 20.59 26.11
N LYS A 136 -4.59 19.45 25.41
CA LYS A 136 -5.33 18.26 25.86
C LYS A 136 -4.77 17.73 27.17
N ASP A 137 -3.45 17.56 27.25
CA ASP A 137 -2.78 17.00 28.43
C ASP A 137 -2.94 17.92 29.65
N ALA A 138 -2.89 19.25 29.44
CA ALA A 138 -3.19 20.23 30.48
C ALA A 138 -4.64 20.13 30.99
N ALA A 139 -5.62 19.94 30.09
CA ALA A 139 -7.03 19.77 30.47
C ALA A 139 -7.27 18.45 31.22
N GLU A 140 -6.65 17.36 30.79
CA GLU A 140 -6.70 16.06 31.50
C GLU A 140 -6.10 16.16 32.90
N ALA A 141 -4.97 16.84 33.04
CA ALA A 141 -4.33 17.08 34.34
C ALA A 141 -5.23 17.91 35.28
N TYR A 142 -5.91 18.93 34.76
CA TYR A 142 -6.87 19.72 35.53
C TYR A 142 -8.05 18.87 36.04
N LEU A 143 -8.65 18.06 35.16
CA LEU A 143 -9.76 17.17 35.53
C LEU A 143 -9.34 16.14 36.58
N ALA A 144 -8.14 15.59 36.46
CA ALA A 144 -7.59 14.66 37.45
C ALA A 144 -7.42 15.34 38.82
N ARG A 145 -6.90 16.58 38.84
CA ARG A 145 -6.75 17.40 40.05
C ARG A 145 -8.10 17.72 40.69
N GLU A 146 -9.10 18.06 39.88
CA GLU A 146 -10.44 18.37 40.35
C GLU A 146 -11.13 17.13 40.94
N ALA A 147 -10.94 15.95 40.33
CA ALA A 147 -11.41 14.68 40.87
C ALA A 147 -10.73 14.32 42.20
N GLU A 148 -9.43 14.59 42.34
CA GLU A 148 -8.69 14.43 43.60
C GLU A 148 -9.25 15.35 44.70
N MET A 149 -9.46 16.62 44.38
CA MET A 149 -10.03 17.60 45.31
C MET A 149 -11.43 17.19 45.78
N ARG A 150 -12.30 16.76 44.85
CA ARG A 150 -13.63 16.22 45.20
C ARG A 150 -13.55 14.99 46.10
N ARG A 151 -12.61 14.07 45.84
CA ARG A 151 -12.39 12.90 46.71
C ARG A 151 -11.98 13.31 48.13
N MET A 152 -11.11 14.30 48.26
CA MET A 152 -10.68 14.81 49.57
C MET A 152 -11.81 15.53 50.30
N GLN A 153 -12.62 16.32 49.59
CA GLN A 153 -13.84 16.92 50.15
C GLN A 153 -14.83 15.86 50.63
N ALA A 154 -15.09 14.81 49.83
CA ALA A 154 -15.96 13.72 50.22
C ALA A 154 -15.47 13.00 51.49
N LYS A 155 -14.14 12.77 51.61
CA LYS A 155 -13.53 12.23 52.84
C LYS A 155 -13.74 13.15 54.05
N LEU A 156 -13.55 14.46 53.86
CA LEU A 156 -13.78 15.45 54.92
C LEU A 156 -15.24 15.45 55.37
N TYR A 157 -16.20 15.53 54.44
CA TYR A 157 -17.63 15.48 54.76
C TYR A 157 -18.01 14.21 55.52
N ARG A 158 -17.52 13.05 55.08
CA ARG A 158 -17.74 11.77 55.78
C ARG A 158 -17.20 11.81 57.21
N HIS A 159 -15.98 12.32 57.41
CA HIS A 159 -15.42 12.47 58.76
C HIS A 159 -16.27 13.41 59.63
N MET A 160 -16.73 14.55 59.09
CA MET A 160 -17.56 15.48 59.83
C MET A 160 -18.88 14.83 60.26
N VAL A 161 -19.56 14.13 59.34
CA VAL A 161 -20.78 13.37 59.64
C VAL A 161 -20.52 12.33 60.73
N ASP A 162 -19.45 11.53 60.63
CA ASP A 162 -19.12 10.52 61.64
C ASP A 162 -18.89 11.15 63.03
N LYS A 163 -18.16 12.27 63.10
CA LYS A 163 -17.92 12.99 64.36
C LYS A 163 -19.24 13.50 64.97
N HIS A 164 -20.10 14.11 64.16
CA HIS A 164 -21.41 14.59 64.62
C HIS A 164 -22.31 13.44 65.06
N THR A 165 -22.38 12.34 64.30
CA THR A 165 -23.15 11.14 64.67
C THR A 165 -22.68 10.54 65.99
N ARG A 166 -21.35 10.46 66.21
CA ARG A 166 -20.79 10.01 67.51
C ARG A 166 -21.16 10.93 68.66
N ALA A 167 -21.04 12.25 68.47
CA ALA A 167 -21.37 13.23 69.51
C ALA A 167 -22.87 13.20 69.86
N SER A 168 -23.75 13.18 68.85
CA SER A 168 -25.20 13.04 69.03
C SER A 168 -25.58 11.69 69.64
N GLY A 169 -24.88 10.61 69.27
CA GLY A 169 -25.05 9.29 69.87
C GLY A 169 -24.74 9.31 71.38
N LEU A 170 -23.61 9.89 71.77
CA LEU A 170 -23.23 10.07 73.19
C LEU A 170 -24.27 10.92 73.94
N ALA A 171 -24.64 12.08 73.39
CA ALA A 171 -25.66 12.96 73.98
C ALA A 171 -27.00 12.24 74.16
N ARG A 172 -27.42 11.44 73.17
CA ARG A 172 -28.63 10.63 73.23
C ARG A 172 -28.52 9.57 74.34
N THR A 173 -27.41 8.85 74.44
CA THR A 173 -27.22 7.86 75.52
C THR A 173 -27.22 8.51 76.90
N THR A 174 -26.61 9.68 77.06
CA THR A 174 -26.66 10.41 78.35
C THR A 174 -28.06 10.87 78.70
N LEU A 175 -28.85 11.33 77.71
CA LEU A 175 -30.25 11.69 77.90
C LEU A 175 -31.10 10.48 78.26
N THR A 176 -30.93 9.34 77.59
CA THR A 176 -31.65 8.11 77.92
C THR A 176 -31.29 7.62 79.32
N ASN A 177 -30.01 7.69 79.71
CA ASN A 177 -29.57 7.31 81.06
C ASN A 177 -30.10 8.26 82.13
N SER A 178 -30.14 9.58 81.88
CA SER A 178 -30.73 10.54 82.83
C SER A 178 -32.25 10.40 82.93
N GLN A 179 -32.94 10.14 81.81
CA GLN A 179 -34.36 9.82 81.79
C GLN A 179 -34.67 8.53 82.55
N ALA A 180 -33.90 7.47 82.34
CA ALA A 180 -34.04 6.21 83.08
C ALA A 180 -33.87 6.42 84.60
N ARG A 181 -32.86 7.20 85.02
CA ARG A 181 -32.68 7.57 86.43
C ARG A 181 -33.84 8.38 87.01
N LEU A 182 -34.45 9.28 86.23
CA LEU A 182 -35.63 10.01 86.68
C LEU A 182 -36.83 9.07 86.88
N VAL A 183 -37.04 8.12 85.98
CA VAL A 183 -38.07 7.09 86.13
C VAL A 183 -37.83 6.24 87.37
N GLU A 184 -36.60 5.80 87.62
CA GLU A 184 -36.25 5.05 88.85
C GLU A 184 -36.52 5.86 90.13
N LEU A 185 -36.26 7.18 90.12
CA LEU A 185 -36.55 8.07 91.25
C LEU A 185 -38.06 8.33 91.45
N ASP A 186 -38.83 8.39 90.36
CA ASP A 186 -40.29 8.52 90.40
C ASP A 186 -40.96 7.21 90.85
N GLU A 187 -40.45 6.05 90.42
CA GLU A 187 -40.87 4.73 90.92
C GLU A 187 -40.52 4.53 92.39
N ALA A 188 -39.35 5.00 92.85
CA ALA A 188 -38.99 5.00 94.27
C ALA A 188 -39.83 5.98 95.13
N ARG A 189 -40.47 6.97 94.50
CA ARG A 189 -41.46 7.87 95.14
C ARG A 189 -42.89 7.32 95.09
N ALA A 190 -43.17 6.28 94.30
CA ALA A 190 -44.49 5.66 94.25
C ALA A 190 -44.72 4.81 95.52
N PRO A 191 -45.76 5.09 96.34
CA PRO A 191 -45.96 4.42 97.62
C PRO A 191 -46.34 2.95 97.44
N THR A 192 -45.51 2.04 97.95
CA THR A 192 -45.90 0.64 98.21
C THR A 192 -46.75 0.55 99.47
N CYS A 193 -48.07 0.43 99.35
CA CYS A 193 -48.96 -0.33 100.27
C CYS A 193 -50.41 -0.21 99.78
N LYS A 194 -50.89 -1.16 98.97
CA LYS A 194 -51.68 -2.34 99.38
C LYS A 194 -53.00 -2.01 100.09
N SER A 195 -54.08 -2.41 99.42
CA SER A 195 -55.46 -2.50 99.87
C SER A 195 -55.63 -3.23 101.21
N THR A 196 -56.42 -2.64 102.10
CA THR A 196 -57.14 -3.32 103.18
C THR A 196 -58.58 -2.83 103.19
N THR A 197 -59.51 -3.67 102.73
CA THR A 197 -60.90 -3.65 103.19
C THR A 197 -60.95 -4.25 104.60
N PRO A 198 -61.78 -3.71 105.51
CA PRO A 198 -62.83 -4.57 106.04
C PRO A 198 -64.14 -3.83 106.44
N THR A 199 -65.23 -4.61 106.32
CA THR A 199 -66.57 -4.54 106.97
C THR A 199 -67.45 -3.30 106.76
#